data_AF-A0A379SH23-F1
#
_entry.id   AF-A0A379SH23-F1
#
_cell.length_a   1.000
_cell.length_b   1.000
_cell.length_c   1.000
_cell.angle_alpha   90.00
_cell.angle_beta   90.00
_cell.angle_gamma   90.00
#
_symmetry.space_group_name_H-M   'P 1'
#
loop_
_entity.id
_entity.type
_entity.pdbx_description
1 polymer ?
#
loop_
_entity_poly.entity_id
_entity_poly.type
_entity_poly.pdbx_seq_one_letter_code
_entity_poly.pdbx_strand_id
1 'polypeptide(L)' 'MMGSGPSFGAAHQESICILLEMQWINSASIHSGEYFHGPFEITEPGTPFILLQSSGRTRPLDDRAIRFY' A
#
# COMPACT_ATOMS: atom_id res chain seq x y z
N MET A 1 3.21 2.13 -2.30
CA MET A 1 3.24 1.26 -1.11
C MET A 1 1.84 1.17 -0.48
N MET A 2 1.46 0.02 0.06
CA MET A 2 0.20 -0.18 0.78
C MET A 2 0.38 -0.99 2.06
N GLY A 3 -0.45 -0.73 3.09
CA GLY A 3 -0.51 -1.54 4.31
C GLY A 3 -1.67 -1.10 5.22
N SER A 4 -1.88 -1.82 6.32
CA SER A 4 -2.86 -1.43 7.36
C SER A 4 -2.42 -1.79 8.76
N GLY A 5 -3.01 -1.11 9.75
CA GLY A 5 -2.70 -1.34 11.15
C GLY A 5 -1.18 -1.22 11.40
N PRO A 6 -0.53 -2.22 12.00
CA PRO A 6 0.90 -2.14 12.31
C PRO A 6 1.81 -2.10 11.07
N SER A 7 1.38 -2.58 9.90
CA SER A 7 2.21 -2.57 8.70
C SER A 7 2.21 -1.23 7.96
N PHE A 8 1.26 -0.34 8.26
CA PHE A 8 1.14 0.95 7.57
C PHE A 8 2.34 1.86 7.81
N GLY A 9 2.92 1.86 9.02
CA GLY A 9 4.12 2.65 9.32
C GLY A 9 5.32 2.25 8.47
N ALA A 10 5.55 0.95 8.28
CA ALA A 10 6.59 0.44 7.39
C ALA A 10 6.32 0.80 5.92
N ALA A 11 5.07 0.66 5.46
CA ALA A 11 4.69 1.05 4.10
C ALA A 11 4.89 2.55 3.85
N HIS A 12 4.65 3.37 4.87
CA HIS A 12 4.87 4.82 4.81
C HIS A 12 6.36 5.16 4.74
N GLN A 13 7.19 4.60 5.62
CA GLN A 13 8.63 4.81 5.64
C GLN A 13 9.28 4.40 4.31
N GLU A 14 8.96 3.21 3.81
CA GLU A 14 9.45 2.73 2.51
C GLU A 14 9.06 3.70 1.37
N SER A 15 7.83 4.23 1.40
CA SER A 15 7.38 5.18 0.39
C SER A 15 8.17 6.49 0.42
N ILE A 16 8.32 7.11 1.60
CA ILE A 16 8.88 8.47 1.69
C ILE A 16 10.40 8.49 1.73
N CYS A 17 11.01 7.58 2.50
CA CYS A 17 12.47 7.57 2.73
C CYS A 17 13.18 6.77 1.64
N ILE A 18 12.69 5.58 1.31
CA ILE A 18 13.41 4.69 0.39
C ILE A 18 13.07 5.04 -1.05
N LEU A 19 11.79 5.01 -1.42
CA LEU A 19 11.37 5.20 -2.81
C LEU A 19 11.49 6.66 -3.26
N LEU A 20 10.86 7.60 -2.55
CA LEU A 20 10.89 9.01 -2.94
C LEU A 20 12.26 9.66 -2.70
N GLU A 21 12.79 9.61 -1.47
CA GLU A 21 14.03 10.31 -1.11
C GLU A 21 15.30 9.66 -1.70
N MET A 22 15.49 8.34 -1.52
CA MET A 22 16.76 7.69 -1.91
C MET A 22 16.79 7.14 -3.34
N GLN A 23 15.66 6.68 -3.87
CA GLN A 23 15.59 6.07 -5.21
C GLN A 23 15.01 7.00 -6.28
N TRP A 24 14.45 8.15 -5.89
CA TRP A 24 13.76 9.08 -6.80
C TRP A 24 12.66 8.39 -7.63
N ILE A 25 11.98 7.42 -7.03
CA ILE A 25 10.84 6.71 -7.60
C ILE A 25 9.56 7.29 -7.00
N ASN A 26 8.64 7.71 -7.86
CA ASN A 26 7.31 8.18 -7.42
C ASN A 26 6.59 7.06 -6.65
N SER A 27 6.17 7.38 -5.42
CA SER A 27 5.43 6.46 -4.55
C SER A 27 4.39 7.21 -3.73
N ALA A 28 3.30 6.51 -3.41
CA ALA A 28 2.30 6.94 -2.43
C ALA A 28 2.16 5.90 -1.32
N SER A 29 1.81 6.36 -0.12
CA SER A 29 1.47 5.51 1.03
C SER A 29 -0.04 5.38 1.13
N ILE A 30 -0.60 4.23 0.73
CA ILE A 30 -2.06 4.00 0.72
C ILE A 30 -2.42 3.08 1.88
N HIS A 31 -3.39 3.47 2.70
CA HIS A 31 -3.95 2.57 3.71
C HIS A 31 -4.86 1.56 3.01
N SER A 32 -4.70 0.26 3.23
CA SER A 32 -5.47 -0.76 2.50
C SER A 32 -6.98 -0.70 2.77
N GLY A 33 -7.40 -0.18 3.93
CA GLY A 33 -8.80 0.14 4.19
C GLY A 33 -9.33 1.30 3.33
N GLU A 34 -8.50 2.30 3.05
CA GLU A 34 -8.87 3.48 2.25
C GLU A 34 -8.77 3.23 0.75
N TYR A 35 -8.07 2.16 0.34
CA TYR A 35 -7.84 1.82 -1.06
C TYR A 35 -9.14 1.77 -1.88
N PHE A 36 -10.21 1.22 -1.31
CA PHE A 36 -11.51 1.09 -1.98
C PHE A 36 -12.36 2.37 -2.00
N HIS A 37 -11.81 3.50 -1.56
CA HIS A 37 -12.49 4.78 -1.46
C HIS A 37 -11.88 5.84 -2.40
N GLY A 38 -11.38 5.40 -3.56
CA GLY A 38 -10.80 6.23 -4.60
C GLY A 38 -9.46 5.70 -5.14
N PRO A 39 -8.46 5.41 -4.28
CA PRO A 39 -7.14 4.99 -4.76
C PRO A 39 -7.13 3.75 -5.65
N PHE A 40 -8.12 2.85 -5.55
CA PHE A 40 -8.24 1.68 -6.42
C PHE A 40 -8.42 2.03 -7.90
N GLU A 41 -8.88 3.24 -8.24
CA GLU A 41 -9.13 3.66 -9.62
C GLU A 41 -7.84 3.76 -10.47
N ILE A 42 -6.65 3.87 -9.86
CA ILE A 42 -5.36 3.88 -10.56
C ILE A 42 -4.82 2.47 -10.87
N THR A 43 -5.57 1.43 -10.51
CA THR A 43 -5.13 0.04 -10.64
C THR A 43 -5.32 -0.42 -12.07
N GLU A 44 -4.22 -0.48 -12.82
CA GLU A 44 -4.17 -0.92 -14.20
C GLU A 44 -2.90 -1.75 -14.47
N PRO A 45 -2.87 -2.56 -15.55
CA PRO A 45 -1.66 -3.26 -15.94
C PRO A 45 -0.49 -2.29 -16.13
N GLY A 46 0.60 -2.52 -15.39
CA GLY A 46 1.78 -1.65 -15.42
C GLY A 46 1.89 -0.70 -14.23
N THR A 47 0.83 -0.52 -13.42
CA THR A 47 0.91 0.22 -12.14
C THR A 47 1.39 -0.72 -11.02
N PRO A 48 2.61 -0.54 -10.48
CA PRO A 48 3.15 -1.45 -9.47
C PRO A 48 2.58 -1.14 -8.09
N PHE A 49 2.14 -2.19 -7.39
CA PHE A 49 1.77 -2.12 -5.98
C PHE A 49 2.65 -3.06 -5.16
N ILE A 50 3.16 -2.54 -4.03
CA ILE A 50 3.80 -3.34 -2.99
C ILE A 50 2.94 -3.21 -1.74
N LEU A 51 2.36 -4.33 -1.31
CA LEU A 51 1.47 -4.41 -0.16
C LEU A 51 2.14 -5.17 0.99
N LEU A 52 2.27 -4.52 2.14
CA LEU A 52 2.79 -5.13 3.36
C LEU A 52 1.62 -5.72 4.16
N GLN A 53 1.41 -7.03 4.01
CA GLN A 53 0.29 -7.73 4.63
C GLN A 53 0.50 -7.87 6.14
N SER A 54 -0.45 -7.36 6.92
CA SER A 54 -0.47 -7.51 8.37
C SER A 54 -0.84 -8.95 8.78
N SER A 55 -0.31 -9.39 9.92
CA SER A 55 -0.76 -10.61 10.61
C SER A 55 -1.74 -10.31 11.76
N GLY A 56 -2.13 -9.04 11.93
CA GLY A 56 -3.00 -8.58 13.02
C GLY A 56 -4.48 -8.45 12.63
N ARG A 57 -5.24 -7.71 13.45
CA ARG A 57 -6.70 -7.52 13.29
C ARG A 57 -7.11 -6.87 11.96
N THR A 58 -6.21 -6.15 11.31
CA THR A 58 -6.46 -5.46 10.03
C THR A 58 -6.15 -6.31 8.81
N ARG A 59 -5.63 -7.55 8.98
CA ARG A 59 -5.36 -8.49 7.88
C ARG A 59 -6.51 -8.65 6.89
N PRO A 60 -7.80 -8.70 7.30
CA PRO A 60 -8.90 -8.79 6.33
C PRO A 60 -8.98 -7.61 5.34
N LEU A 61 -8.47 -6.42 5.71
CA LEU A 61 -8.39 -5.26 4.80
C LEU A 61 -7.33 -5.49 3.72
N ASP A 62 -6.16 -5.99 4.13
CA ASP A 62 -5.06 -6.33 3.23
C ASP A 62 -5.44 -7.48 2.29
N ASP A 63 -6.11 -8.52 2.80
CA ASP A 63 -6.61 -9.66 2.02
C ASP A 63 -7.62 -9.21 0.96
N ARG A 64 -8.49 -8.24 1.30
CA ARG A 64 -9.44 -7.65 0.36
C ARG A 64 -8.70 -6.92 -0.76
N ALA A 65 -7.67 -6.14 -0.44
CA ALA A 65 -6.86 -5.41 -1.43
C ALA A 65 -6.09 -6.37 -2.36
N ILE A 66 -5.49 -7.45 -1.83
CA ILE A 66 -4.81 -8.48 -2.64
C ILE A 66 -5.78 -9.17 -3.61
N ARG A 67 -6.99 -9.51 -3.17
CA ARG A 67 -7.99 -10.20 -4.01
C ARG A 67 -8.58 -9.33 -5.14
N PHE A 68 -8.42 -8.02 -5.05
CA PHE A 68 -8.86 -7.10 -6.11
C PHE A 68 -7.88 -7.08 -7.29
N TYR A 69 -6.60 -7.32 -7.02
CA TYR A 69 -5.52 -7.38 -8.01
C TYR A 69 -5.48 -8.72 -8.75
#